data_AF-A0A7J6V0G2-F1
#
_entry.id   AF-A0A7J6V0G2-F1
#
_cell.length_a   1.000
_cell.length_b   1.000
_cell.length_c   1.000
_cell.angle_alpha   90.00
_cell.angle_beta   90.00
_cell.angle_gamma   90.00
#
_symmetry.space_group_name_H-M   'P 1'
#
loop_
_entity.id
_entity.type
_entity.pdbx_description
1 polymer ?
#
loop_
_entity_poly.entity_id
_entity_poly.type
_entity_poly.pdbx_seq_one_letter_code
_entity_poly.pdbx_strand_id
1 'polypeptide(L)'
;MDVEGIQPDVVTFATLINCYCYVSRVDLGFAILGKMFKLGLEPDAFIFSTLLKGLSMEGKTTQCLELFYKIANNGYSCNEVTFAVVINSLCKSTKAGIALKLFRAAVEKDKLKPNVTIYSTIIDGLCKENRVKDAFHLFQEMSGNGIVGNVFTYNSLIQGLCNTGQLKGALTLSEQMLEKGVSPNVITYNILIDSHCKNGMTDEALELLQVMLQRGEKPDVVTYSTLIHGLCCSNQWKKAADLFTDMASRGISPNVHTYNILIGASCKEGKINHA
;
A
#
# COMPACT_ATOMS: atom_id res chain seq x y z
N MET A 1 -26.59 6.47 26.67
CA MET A 1 -27.70 7.14 25.98
C MET A 1 -28.93 6.27 26.15
N ASP A 2 -29.61 6.43 27.28
CA ASP A 2 -31.05 6.17 27.39
C ASP A 2 -31.63 7.59 27.51
N VAL A 3 -31.91 8.20 26.35
CA VAL A 3 -32.64 9.46 26.29
C VAL A 3 -34.08 9.06 25.99
N GLU A 4 -34.96 9.43 26.92
CA GLU A 4 -36.38 9.12 27.05
C GLU A 4 -37.10 8.63 25.78
N GLY A 5 -37.51 7.35 25.79
CA GLY A 5 -38.61 6.83 24.98
C GLY A 5 -38.27 6.19 23.63
N ILE A 6 -37.08 6.38 23.07
CA ILE A 6 -36.69 5.74 21.80
C ILE A 6 -35.80 4.53 22.10
N GLN A 7 -36.33 3.32 21.88
CA GLN A 7 -35.51 2.11 21.97
C GLN A 7 -34.50 2.07 20.81
N PRO A 8 -33.20 1.87 21.09
CA PRO A 8 -32.19 1.76 20.05
C PRO A 8 -32.49 0.60 19.12
N ASP A 9 -32.55 0.89 17.82
CA ASP A 9 -32.69 -0.10 16.76
C ASP A 9 -31.34 -0.50 16.17
N VAL A 10 -31.35 -1.41 15.20
CA VAL A 10 -30.15 -1.90 14.49
C VAL A 10 -29.35 -0.74 13.91
N VAL A 11 -30.01 0.29 13.37
CA VAL A 11 -29.36 1.46 12.75
C VAL A 11 -28.63 2.30 13.78
N THR A 12 -29.23 2.49 14.96
CA THR A 12 -28.61 3.19 16.09
C THR A 12 -27.34 2.49 16.53
N PHE A 13 -27.39 1.16 16.67
CA PHE A 13 -26.21 0.35 17.03
C PHE A 13 -25.13 0.37 15.94
N ALA A 14 -25.50 0.22 14.68
CA ALA A 14 -24.58 0.28 13.55
C ALA A 14 -23.84 1.63 13.47
N THR A 15 -24.55 2.73 13.72
CA THR A 15 -23.96 4.08 13.74
C THR A 15 -22.92 4.22 14.84
N LEU A 16 -23.25 3.79 16.07
CA LEU A 16 -22.32 3.83 17.20
C LEU A 16 -21.07 2.97 16.96
N ILE A 17 -21.26 1.75 16.45
CA ILE A 17 -20.15 0.85 16.11
C ILE A 17 -19.24 1.51 15.06
N ASN A 18 -19.81 2.11 14.02
CA ASN A 18 -19.04 2.81 12.98
C ASN A 18 -18.24 3.98 13.56
N CYS A 19 -18.85 4.79 14.43
CA CYS A 19 -18.15 5.88 15.12
C CYS A 19 -16.95 5.36 15.94
N TYR A 20 -17.13 4.30 16.72
CA TYR A 20 -16.06 3.71 17.52
C TYR A 20 -14.93 3.11 16.67
N CYS A 21 -15.25 2.42 15.58
CA CYS A 21 -14.25 1.93 14.63
C CYS A 21 -13.46 3.08 13.98
N TYR A 22 -14.11 4.21 13.68
CA TYR A 22 -13.46 5.36 13.06
C TYR A 22 -12.45 6.05 14.00
N VAL A 23 -12.72 6.06 15.30
CA VAL A 23 -11.80 6.62 16.32
C VAL A 23 -10.79 5.59 16.86
N SER A 24 -10.58 4.47 16.17
CA SER A 24 -9.66 3.39 16.56
C SER A 24 -9.93 2.83 17.97
N ARG A 25 -11.22 2.67 18.29
CA ARG A 25 -11.73 2.07 19.54
C ARG A 25 -12.66 0.90 19.23
N VAL A 26 -12.18 -0.06 18.44
CA VAL A 26 -12.98 -1.23 18.03
C VAL A 26 -13.41 -2.10 19.22
N ASP A 27 -12.69 -2.03 20.35
CA ASP A 27 -13.05 -2.63 21.64
C ASP A 27 -14.45 -2.19 22.09
N LEU A 28 -14.73 -0.88 22.01
CA LEU A 28 -16.04 -0.33 22.33
C LEU A 28 -17.08 -0.75 21.29
N GLY A 29 -16.71 -0.85 20.01
CA GLY A 29 -17.58 -1.41 18.97
C GLY A 29 -18.06 -2.83 19.31
N PHE A 30 -17.18 -3.71 19.80
CA PHE A 30 -17.56 -5.04 20.27
C PHE A 30 -18.43 -5.02 21.52
N ALA A 31 -18.20 -4.10 22.45
CA ALA A 31 -19.07 -3.93 23.62
C ALA A 31 -20.51 -3.55 23.21
N ILE A 32 -20.63 -2.68 22.19
CA ILE A 32 -21.92 -2.30 21.61
C ILE A 32 -22.60 -3.48 20.92
N LEU A 33 -21.87 -4.29 20.14
CA LEU A 33 -22.38 -5.54 19.57
C LEU A 33 -22.88 -6.51 20.66
N GLY A 34 -22.16 -6.64 21.78
CA GLY A 34 -22.59 -7.45 22.91
C GLY A 34 -23.90 -6.95 23.56
N LYS A 35 -24.09 -5.62 23.64
CA LYS A 35 -25.36 -5.03 24.11
C LYS A 35 -26.50 -5.34 23.13
N MET A 36 -26.24 -5.30 21.83
CA MET A 36 -27.22 -5.61 20.79
C MET A 36 -27.77 -7.05 20.94
N PHE A 37 -26.88 -8.05 21.10
CA PHE A 37 -27.30 -9.43 21.35
C PHE A 37 -28.10 -9.59 22.65
N LYS A 38 -27.74 -8.89 23.72
CA LYS A 38 -28.49 -8.92 24.99
C LYS A 38 -29.92 -8.38 24.87
N LEU A 39 -30.16 -7.52 23.89
CA LEU A 39 -31.48 -6.97 23.58
C LEU A 39 -32.26 -7.83 22.57
N GLY A 40 -31.70 -8.97 22.14
CA GLY A 40 -32.32 -9.86 21.15
C GLY A 40 -32.34 -9.28 19.73
N LEU A 41 -31.47 -8.31 19.43
CA LEU A 41 -31.35 -7.72 18.11
C LEU A 41 -30.30 -8.48 17.28
N GLU A 42 -30.66 -8.86 16.06
CA GLU A 42 -29.76 -9.57 15.14
C GLU A 42 -28.87 -8.58 14.35
N PRO A 43 -27.54 -8.74 14.40
CA PRO A 43 -26.63 -7.91 13.60
C PRO A 43 -26.74 -8.21 12.11
N ASP A 44 -26.65 -7.17 11.30
CA ASP A 44 -26.58 -7.30 9.84
C ASP A 44 -25.13 -7.41 9.33
N ALA A 45 -24.99 -7.66 8.03
CA ALA A 45 -23.68 -7.73 7.38
C ALA A 45 -22.90 -6.41 7.47
N PHE A 46 -23.58 -5.27 7.57
CA PHE A 46 -22.94 -3.96 7.67
C PHE A 46 -22.20 -3.81 9.00
N ILE A 47 -22.82 -4.18 10.13
CA ILE A 47 -22.19 -4.16 11.46
C ILE A 47 -20.91 -5.00 11.48
N PHE A 48 -20.98 -6.23 10.95
CA PHE A 48 -19.81 -7.09 10.88
C PHE A 48 -18.69 -6.55 9.99
N SER A 49 -19.04 -6.02 8.81
CA SER A 49 -18.05 -5.40 7.90
C SER A 49 -17.37 -4.18 8.55
N THR A 50 -18.11 -3.43 9.37
CA THR A 50 -17.62 -2.26 10.10
C THR A 50 -16.64 -2.66 11.20
N LEU A 51 -16.94 -3.72 11.96
CA LEU A 51 -16.02 -4.24 12.98
C LEU A 51 -14.75 -4.84 12.37
N LEU A 52 -14.86 -5.58 11.27
CA LEU A 52 -13.71 -6.08 10.52
C LEU A 52 -12.84 -4.93 10.00
N LYS A 53 -13.47 -3.85 9.49
CA LYS A 53 -12.75 -2.66 9.03
C LYS A 53 -12.03 -1.98 10.19
N GLY A 54 -12.67 -1.84 11.35
CA GLY A 54 -12.05 -1.30 12.57
C GLY A 54 -10.83 -2.11 13.00
N LEU A 55 -10.95 -3.45 13.06
CA LEU A 55 -9.83 -4.33 13.36
C LEU A 55 -8.69 -4.21 12.34
N SER A 56 -9.01 -4.08 11.05
CA SER A 56 -8.02 -3.88 9.99
C SER A 56 -7.29 -2.54 10.13
N MET A 57 -8.01 -1.47 10.50
CA MET A 57 -7.43 -0.14 10.74
C MET A 57 -6.48 -0.13 11.94
N GLU A 58 -6.80 -0.88 12.99
CA GLU A 58 -5.93 -1.06 14.16
C GLU A 58 -4.79 -2.07 13.94
N GLY A 59 -4.67 -2.67 12.75
CA GLY A 59 -3.65 -3.68 12.44
C GLY A 59 -3.85 -5.03 13.16
N LYS A 60 -5.02 -5.27 13.75
CA LYS A 60 -5.38 -6.49 14.50
C LYS A 60 -5.77 -7.63 13.56
N THR A 61 -4.89 -7.99 12.63
CA THR A 61 -5.20 -8.93 11.54
C THR A 61 -5.60 -10.32 12.00
N THR A 62 -5.02 -10.85 13.09
CA THR A 62 -5.42 -12.15 13.63
C THR A 62 -6.87 -12.13 14.13
N GLN A 63 -7.26 -11.10 14.89
CA GLN A 63 -8.64 -10.92 15.36
C GLN A 63 -9.60 -10.66 14.20
N CYS A 64 -9.17 -9.92 13.17
CA CYS A 64 -9.95 -9.69 11.95
C CYS A 64 -10.28 -11.03 11.27
N LEU A 65 -9.28 -11.91 11.13
CA LEU A 65 -9.46 -13.22 10.52
C LEU A 65 -10.32 -14.16 11.38
N GLU A 66 -10.12 -14.17 12.70
CA GLU A 66 -10.94 -14.93 13.65
C GLU A 66 -12.41 -14.50 13.61
N LEU A 67 -12.67 -13.19 13.62
CA LEU A 67 -14.03 -12.66 13.49
C LEU A 67 -14.64 -13.07 12.15
N PHE A 68 -13.90 -12.98 11.04
CA PHE A 68 -14.39 -13.40 9.72
C PHE A 68 -14.85 -14.86 9.71
N TYR A 69 -14.05 -15.79 10.24
CA TYR A 69 -14.45 -17.19 10.34
C TYR A 69 -15.61 -17.40 11.30
N LYS A 70 -15.67 -16.64 12.40
CA LYS A 70 -16.80 -16.70 13.34
C LYS A 70 -18.11 -16.25 12.67
N ILE A 71 -18.10 -15.18 11.88
CA ILE A 71 -19.25 -14.72 11.10
C ILE A 71 -19.73 -15.84 10.17
N ALA A 72 -18.82 -16.41 9.38
CA ALA A 72 -19.14 -17.48 8.44
C ALA A 72 -19.69 -18.75 9.12
N ASN A 73 -19.07 -19.19 10.22
CA ASN A 73 -19.46 -20.42 10.93
C ASN A 73 -20.80 -20.28 11.67
N ASN A 74 -21.21 -19.06 12.04
CA ASN A 74 -22.52 -18.80 12.63
C ASN A 74 -23.63 -18.54 11.60
N GLY A 75 -23.35 -18.74 10.30
CA GLY A 75 -24.35 -18.63 9.23
C GLY A 75 -24.63 -17.20 8.76
N TYR A 76 -23.90 -16.20 9.24
CA TYR A 76 -24.02 -14.83 8.75
C TYR A 76 -23.39 -14.68 7.36
N SER A 77 -24.01 -13.86 6.50
CA SER A 77 -23.52 -13.66 5.13
C SER A 77 -22.30 -12.75 5.08
N CYS A 78 -21.18 -13.29 4.57
CA CYS A 78 -20.04 -12.47 4.16
C CYS A 78 -20.29 -11.94 2.74
N ASN A 79 -20.39 -10.62 2.61
CA ASN A 79 -20.52 -9.94 1.33
C ASN A 79 -19.14 -9.54 0.75
N GLU A 80 -19.14 -8.94 -0.44
CA GLU A 80 -17.94 -8.50 -1.15
C GLU A 80 -17.05 -7.59 -0.27
N VAL A 81 -17.67 -6.68 0.49
CA VAL A 81 -16.97 -5.74 1.38
C VAL A 81 -16.22 -6.48 2.48
N THR A 82 -16.84 -7.47 3.11
CA THR A 82 -16.22 -8.31 4.15
C THR A 82 -14.96 -9.01 3.62
N PHE A 83 -15.04 -9.64 2.45
CA PHE A 83 -13.87 -10.29 1.84
C PHE A 83 -12.77 -9.28 1.49
N ALA A 84 -13.12 -8.15 0.88
CA ALA A 84 -12.14 -7.11 0.51
C ALA A 84 -11.39 -6.56 1.73
N VAL A 85 -12.09 -6.31 2.84
CA VAL A 85 -11.48 -5.85 4.11
C VAL A 85 -10.50 -6.89 4.65
N VAL A 86 -10.89 -8.16 4.70
CA VAL A 86 -10.03 -9.23 5.24
C VAL A 86 -8.81 -9.46 4.36
N ILE A 87 -8.97 -9.48 3.03
CA ILE A 87 -7.87 -9.58 2.07
C ILE A 87 -6.87 -8.42 2.26
N ASN A 88 -7.37 -7.19 2.34
CA ASN A 88 -6.53 -6.01 2.57
C ASN A 88 -5.79 -6.10 3.92
N SER A 89 -6.48 -6.53 4.99
CA SER A 89 -5.86 -6.72 6.31
C SER A 89 -4.73 -7.75 6.27
N LEU A 90 -4.94 -8.87 5.59
CA LEU A 90 -3.94 -9.94 5.44
C LEU A 90 -2.72 -9.45 4.65
N CYS A 91 -2.91 -8.72 3.55
CA CYS A 91 -1.82 -8.16 2.76
C CYS A 91 -1.00 -7.13 3.55
N LYS A 92 -1.65 -6.28 4.36
CA LYS A 92 -0.96 -5.31 5.23
C LYS A 92 -0.10 -5.96 6.32
N SER A 93 -0.42 -7.20 6.72
CA SER A 93 0.30 -7.93 7.78
C SER A 93 1.13 -9.10 7.24
N THR A 94 1.65 -8.98 6.01
CA THR A 94 2.55 -9.98 5.39
C THR A 94 1.99 -11.41 5.43
N LYS A 95 0.69 -11.54 5.14
CA LYS A 95 -0.04 -12.82 5.00
C LYS A 95 -0.72 -12.91 3.63
N ALA A 96 -0.11 -12.37 2.58
CA ALA A 96 -0.63 -12.34 1.20
C ALA A 96 -0.89 -13.73 0.62
N GLY A 97 -0.16 -14.77 1.07
CA GLY A 97 -0.47 -16.16 0.72
C GLY A 97 -1.84 -16.64 1.21
N ILE A 98 -2.25 -16.23 2.41
CA ILE A 98 -3.59 -16.53 2.94
C ILE A 98 -4.62 -15.67 2.19
N ALA A 99 -4.31 -14.40 1.94
CA ALA A 99 -5.17 -13.50 1.18
C ALA A 99 -5.47 -14.05 -0.23
N LEU A 100 -4.46 -14.58 -0.92
CA LEU A 100 -4.61 -15.20 -2.24
C LEU A 100 -5.49 -16.46 -2.20
N LYS A 101 -5.31 -17.33 -1.21
CA LYS A 101 -6.16 -18.53 -1.03
C LYS A 101 -7.61 -18.14 -0.77
N LEU A 102 -7.82 -17.15 0.11
CA LEU A 102 -9.16 -16.64 0.43
C LEU A 102 -9.82 -16.01 -0.79
N PHE A 103 -9.08 -15.20 -1.55
CA PHE A 103 -9.52 -14.60 -2.81
C PHE A 103 -10.01 -15.66 -3.79
N ARG A 104 -9.18 -16.66 -4.11
CA ARG A 104 -9.55 -17.73 -5.06
C ARG A 104 -10.78 -18.51 -4.62
N ALA A 105 -10.84 -18.90 -3.34
CA ALA A 105 -11.99 -19.61 -2.78
C ALA A 105 -13.28 -18.77 -2.79
N ALA A 106 -13.16 -17.45 -2.62
CA ALA A 106 -14.31 -16.55 -2.67
C ALA A 106 -14.82 -16.35 -4.10
N VAL A 107 -13.92 -16.28 -5.08
CA VAL A 107 -14.27 -16.17 -6.51
C VAL A 107 -14.92 -17.47 -7.01
N GLU A 108 -14.37 -18.64 -6.67
CA GLU A 108 -14.92 -19.94 -7.05
C GLU A 108 -16.36 -20.14 -6.54
N LYS A 109 -16.68 -19.59 -5.37
CA LYS A 109 -18.01 -19.67 -4.75
C LYS A 109 -18.93 -18.50 -5.09
N ASP A 110 -18.57 -17.67 -6.06
CA ASP A 110 -19.31 -16.48 -6.49
C ASP A 110 -19.64 -15.51 -5.32
N LYS A 111 -18.72 -15.41 -4.34
CA LYS A 111 -18.84 -14.51 -3.17
C LYS A 111 -18.12 -13.19 -3.34
N LEU A 112 -17.22 -13.12 -4.32
CA LEU A 112 -16.37 -11.96 -4.55
C LEU A 112 -16.15 -11.82 -6.05
N LYS A 113 -16.53 -10.67 -6.61
CA LYS A 113 -16.23 -10.34 -7.99
C LYS A 113 -14.78 -9.84 -8.09
N PRO A 114 -13.91 -10.48 -8.88
CA PRO A 114 -12.56 -9.97 -9.08
C PRO A 114 -12.58 -8.56 -9.66
N ASN A 115 -11.76 -7.67 -9.10
CA ASN A 115 -11.57 -6.32 -9.61
C ASN A 115 -10.11 -5.89 -9.46
N VAL A 116 -9.75 -4.79 -10.13
CA VAL A 116 -8.38 -4.26 -10.14
C VAL A 116 -7.85 -4.06 -8.72
N THR A 117 -8.63 -3.46 -7.82
CA THR A 117 -8.20 -3.14 -6.45
C THR A 117 -7.80 -4.38 -5.65
N ILE A 118 -8.58 -5.46 -5.74
CA ILE A 118 -8.29 -6.71 -5.02
C ILE A 118 -7.01 -7.35 -5.57
N TYR A 119 -6.90 -7.49 -6.90
CA TYR A 119 -5.69 -8.03 -7.54
C TYR A 119 -4.46 -7.21 -7.17
N SER A 120 -4.52 -5.89 -7.36
CA SER A 120 -3.48 -4.93 -6.99
C SER A 120 -3.01 -5.10 -5.55
N THR A 121 -3.93 -5.24 -4.60
CA THR A 121 -3.62 -5.36 -3.16
C THR A 121 -2.90 -6.66 -2.85
N ILE A 122 -3.28 -7.77 -3.48
CA ILE A 122 -2.62 -9.06 -3.28
C ILE A 122 -1.25 -9.09 -3.97
N ILE A 123 -1.15 -8.55 -5.19
CA ILE A 123 0.12 -8.39 -5.92
C ILE A 123 1.11 -7.58 -5.10
N ASP A 124 0.69 -6.46 -4.52
CA ASP A 124 1.52 -5.63 -3.63
C ASP A 124 1.99 -6.40 -2.40
N GLY A 125 1.08 -7.10 -1.73
CA GLY A 125 1.42 -7.94 -0.57
C GLY A 125 2.45 -9.02 -0.91
N LEU A 126 2.28 -9.71 -2.06
CA LEU A 126 3.22 -10.72 -2.54
C LEU A 126 4.59 -10.12 -2.87
N CYS A 127 4.66 -8.96 -3.51
CA CYS A 127 5.92 -8.27 -3.77
C CYS A 127 6.63 -7.86 -2.48
N LYS A 128 5.91 -7.37 -1.47
CA LYS A 128 6.46 -7.03 -0.15
C LYS A 128 6.98 -8.25 0.62
N GLU A 129 6.42 -9.43 0.36
CA GLU A 129 6.88 -10.72 0.87
C GLU A 129 8.04 -11.32 0.06
N ASN A 130 8.60 -10.60 -0.93
CA ASN A 130 9.59 -11.10 -1.90
C ASN A 130 9.10 -12.31 -2.72
N ARG A 131 7.79 -12.52 -2.82
CA ARG A 131 7.14 -13.57 -3.62
C ARG A 131 6.79 -13.07 -5.02
N VAL A 132 7.76 -12.44 -5.67
CA VAL A 132 7.59 -11.74 -6.96
C VAL A 132 7.07 -12.68 -8.05
N LYS A 133 7.51 -13.95 -8.08
CA LYS A 133 6.99 -14.96 -9.04
C LYS A 133 5.48 -15.17 -8.90
N ASP A 134 5.00 -15.31 -7.67
CA ASP A 134 3.56 -15.48 -7.39
C ASP A 134 2.78 -14.22 -7.78
N ALA A 135 3.37 -13.04 -7.56
CA ALA A 135 2.79 -11.76 -7.97
C ALA A 135 2.63 -11.68 -9.51
N PHE A 136 3.62 -12.12 -10.28
CA PHE A 136 3.53 -12.19 -11.75
C PHE A 136 2.51 -13.22 -12.24
N HIS A 137 2.44 -14.39 -11.61
CA HIS A 137 1.38 -15.36 -11.92
C HIS A 137 -0.01 -14.78 -11.69
N LEU A 138 -0.18 -14.05 -10.58
CA LEU A 138 -1.45 -13.39 -10.29
C LEU A 138 -1.75 -12.23 -11.26
N PHE A 139 -0.73 -11.50 -11.71
CA PHE A 139 -0.86 -10.46 -12.73
C PHE A 139 -1.25 -11.03 -14.12
N GLN A 140 -0.72 -12.21 -14.47
CA GLN A 140 -1.13 -12.95 -15.67
C GLN A 140 -2.58 -13.43 -15.55
N GLU A 141 -2.97 -13.96 -14.40
CA GLU A 141 -4.37 -14.36 -14.09
C GLU A 141 -5.32 -13.16 -14.24
N MET A 142 -4.96 -12.02 -13.65
CA MET A 142 -5.68 -10.75 -13.77
C MET A 142 -5.87 -10.32 -15.23
N SER A 143 -4.81 -10.39 -16.03
CA SER A 143 -4.84 -10.05 -17.46
C SER A 143 -5.70 -11.03 -18.27
N GLY A 144 -5.62 -12.34 -17.97
CA GLY A 144 -6.43 -13.38 -18.60
C GLY A 144 -7.92 -13.22 -18.33
N ASN A 145 -8.28 -12.61 -17.19
CA ASN A 145 -9.64 -12.23 -16.85
C ASN A 145 -10.09 -10.89 -17.46
N GLY A 146 -9.29 -10.29 -18.34
CA GLY A 146 -9.59 -9.02 -19.01
C GLY A 146 -9.52 -7.79 -18.09
N ILE A 147 -8.89 -7.90 -16.91
CA ILE A 147 -8.76 -6.79 -15.96
C ILE A 147 -7.39 -6.14 -16.18
N VAL A 148 -7.40 -4.86 -16.56
CA VAL A 148 -6.17 -4.10 -16.80
C VAL A 148 -5.59 -3.59 -15.48
N GLY A 149 -4.28 -3.78 -15.28
CA GLY A 149 -3.53 -3.24 -14.15
C GLY A 149 -3.55 -1.71 -14.14
N ASN A 150 -3.74 -1.12 -12.96
CA ASN A 150 -3.56 0.33 -12.77
C ASN A 150 -2.10 0.66 -12.40
N VAL A 151 -1.78 1.96 -12.28
CA VAL A 151 -0.44 2.44 -11.89
C VAL A 151 0.08 1.81 -10.60
N PHE A 152 -0.79 1.57 -9.63
CA PHE A 152 -0.42 0.91 -8.39
C PHE A 152 0.04 -0.53 -8.63
N THR A 153 -0.67 -1.29 -9.48
CA THR A 153 -0.31 -2.67 -9.82
C THR A 153 1.09 -2.76 -10.44
N TYR A 154 1.36 -1.89 -11.41
CA TYR A 154 2.65 -1.83 -12.08
C TYR A 154 3.75 -1.40 -11.10
N ASN A 155 3.51 -0.35 -10.29
CA ASN A 155 4.48 0.10 -9.29
C ASN A 155 4.86 -1.00 -8.29
N SER A 156 3.88 -1.79 -7.82
CA SER A 156 4.16 -2.92 -6.91
C SER A 156 5.04 -3.99 -7.57
N LEU A 157 4.78 -4.35 -8.83
CA LEU A 157 5.59 -5.33 -9.57
C LEU A 157 6.99 -4.80 -9.90
N ILE A 158 7.09 -3.55 -10.36
CA ILE A 158 8.36 -2.86 -10.63
C ILE A 158 9.21 -2.82 -9.35
N GLN A 159 8.62 -2.40 -8.23
CA GLN A 159 9.31 -2.38 -6.94
C GLN A 159 9.77 -3.79 -6.51
N GLY A 160 8.92 -4.81 -6.70
CA GLY A 160 9.28 -6.20 -6.42
C GLY A 160 10.47 -6.69 -7.24
N LEU A 161 10.51 -6.35 -8.53
CA LEU A 161 11.65 -6.65 -9.41
C LEU A 161 12.92 -5.90 -8.97
N CYS A 162 12.83 -4.61 -8.67
CA CYS A 162 13.95 -3.81 -8.16
C CYS A 162 14.52 -4.40 -6.86
N ASN A 163 13.64 -4.76 -5.91
CA ASN A 163 14.03 -5.35 -4.63
C ASN A 163 14.72 -6.72 -4.78
N THR A 164 14.45 -7.44 -5.86
CA THR A 164 15.06 -8.73 -6.18
C THR A 164 16.24 -8.61 -7.16
N GLY A 165 16.73 -7.39 -7.42
CA GLY A 165 17.88 -7.13 -8.30
C GLY A 165 17.59 -7.28 -9.79
N GLN A 166 16.32 -7.39 -10.20
CA GLN A 166 15.90 -7.62 -11.58
C GLN A 166 15.59 -6.29 -12.31
N LEU A 167 16.55 -5.34 -12.28
CA LEU A 167 16.36 -3.99 -12.82
C LEU A 167 15.93 -3.97 -14.30
N LYS A 168 16.52 -4.83 -15.14
CA LYS A 168 16.13 -4.95 -16.56
C LYS A 168 14.65 -5.30 -16.72
N GLY A 169 14.15 -6.24 -15.92
CA GLY A 169 12.73 -6.60 -15.93
C GLY A 169 11.84 -5.45 -15.47
N ALA A 170 12.30 -4.66 -14.48
CA ALA A 170 11.57 -3.51 -13.98
C ALA A 170 11.42 -2.42 -15.06
N LEU A 171 12.48 -2.17 -15.83
CA LEU A 171 12.46 -1.26 -16.99
C LEU A 171 11.50 -1.74 -18.09
N THR A 172 11.62 -3.02 -18.49
CA THR A 172 10.69 -3.61 -19.47
C THR A 172 9.24 -3.51 -19.02
N LEU A 173 8.96 -3.73 -17.73
CA LEU A 173 7.60 -3.62 -17.21
C LEU A 173 7.10 -2.15 -17.20
N SER A 174 7.99 -1.18 -16.97
CA SER A 174 7.67 0.24 -17.07
C SER A 174 7.35 0.68 -18.51
N GLU A 175 7.95 0.04 -19.52
CA GLU A 175 7.61 0.26 -20.93
C GLU A 175 6.25 -0.37 -21.27
N GLN A 176 6.02 -1.63 -20.86
CA GLN A 176 4.73 -2.31 -21.05
C GLN A 176 3.56 -1.56 -20.41
N MET A 177 3.80 -0.90 -19.27
CA MET A 177 2.82 -0.05 -18.62
C MET A 177 2.27 1.03 -19.58
N LEU A 178 3.14 1.66 -20.37
CA LEU A 178 2.78 2.66 -21.37
C LEU A 178 2.03 2.07 -22.55
N GLU A 179 2.46 0.90 -23.05
CA GLU A 179 1.79 0.18 -24.14
C GLU A 179 0.35 -0.20 -23.77
N LYS A 180 0.08 -0.40 -22.47
CA LYS A 180 -1.26 -0.67 -21.94
C LYS A 180 -2.04 0.59 -21.59
N GLY A 181 -1.55 1.78 -21.95
CA GLY A 181 -2.21 3.05 -21.71
C GLY A 181 -2.18 3.51 -20.26
N VAL A 182 -1.25 2.98 -19.45
CA VAL A 182 -1.07 3.39 -18.06
C VAL A 182 0.18 4.27 -17.99
N SER A 183 0.03 5.51 -17.53
CA SER A 183 1.16 6.46 -17.47
C SER A 183 1.95 6.29 -16.16
N PRO A 184 3.30 6.15 -16.22
CA PRO A 184 4.18 6.26 -15.06
C PRO A 184 3.93 7.56 -14.31
N ASN A 185 3.93 7.52 -12.98
CA ASN A 185 3.78 8.69 -12.13
C ASN A 185 5.04 8.91 -11.28
N VAL A 186 5.02 9.97 -10.46
CA VAL A 186 6.07 10.26 -9.45
C VAL A 186 6.55 9.01 -8.69
N ILE A 187 5.63 8.13 -8.28
CA ILE A 187 6.00 6.91 -7.54
C ILE A 187 6.77 5.95 -8.45
N THR A 188 6.35 5.74 -9.70
CA THR A 188 7.08 4.91 -10.67
C THR A 188 8.51 5.38 -10.86
N TYR A 189 8.71 6.68 -11.08
CA TYR A 189 10.03 7.28 -11.24
C TYR A 189 10.88 7.15 -9.97
N ASN A 190 10.31 7.41 -8.80
CA ASN A 190 11.02 7.25 -7.53
C ASN A 190 11.52 5.82 -7.30
N ILE A 191 10.72 4.81 -7.66
CA ILE A 191 11.13 3.38 -7.57
C ILE A 191 12.32 3.11 -8.50
N LEU A 192 12.25 3.55 -9.75
CA LEU A 192 13.31 3.31 -10.72
C LEU A 192 14.59 4.07 -10.36
N ILE A 193 14.48 5.34 -9.95
CA ILE A 193 15.60 6.16 -9.49
C ILE A 193 16.30 5.51 -8.29
N ASP A 194 15.54 5.11 -7.26
CA ASP A 194 16.09 4.42 -6.09
C ASP A 194 16.83 3.15 -6.49
N SER A 195 16.25 2.35 -7.40
CA SER A 195 16.87 1.14 -7.90
C SER A 195 18.17 1.43 -8.66
N HIS A 196 18.24 2.46 -9.49
CA HIS A 196 19.48 2.84 -10.19
C HIS A 196 20.56 3.31 -9.21
N CYS A 197 20.19 4.16 -8.26
CA CYS A 197 21.09 4.61 -7.19
C CYS A 197 21.67 3.44 -6.39
N LYS A 198 20.84 2.47 -5.99
CA LYS A 198 21.29 1.27 -5.26
C LYS A 198 22.22 0.36 -6.07
N ASN A 199 22.15 0.42 -7.40
CA ASN A 199 23.06 -0.29 -8.30
C ASN A 199 24.29 0.55 -8.71
N GLY A 200 24.47 1.75 -8.13
CA GLY A 200 25.58 2.65 -8.47
C GLY A 200 25.43 3.39 -9.80
N MET A 201 24.30 3.21 -10.50
CA MET A 201 23.96 3.80 -11.80
C MET A 201 23.39 5.22 -11.62
N THR A 202 24.18 6.09 -11.01
CA THR A 202 23.71 7.42 -10.57
C THR A 202 23.50 8.40 -11.72
N ASP A 203 24.20 8.25 -12.83
CA ASP A 203 23.99 9.09 -14.02
C ASP A 203 22.67 8.72 -14.71
N GLU A 204 22.36 7.44 -14.84
CA GLU A 204 21.07 6.95 -15.33
C GLU A 204 19.90 7.36 -14.41
N ALA A 205 20.15 7.40 -13.09
CA ALA A 205 19.17 7.92 -12.13
C ALA A 205 18.87 9.43 -12.36
N LEU A 206 19.89 10.22 -12.70
CA LEU A 206 19.71 11.63 -13.06
C LEU A 206 19.01 11.81 -14.42
N GLU A 207 19.27 10.92 -15.38
CA GLU A 207 18.54 10.89 -16.65
C GLU A 207 17.05 10.63 -16.43
N LEU A 208 16.70 9.70 -15.53
CA LEU A 208 15.30 9.43 -15.16
C LEU A 208 14.60 10.66 -14.57
N LEU A 209 15.31 11.50 -13.80
CA LEU A 209 14.78 12.78 -13.33
C LEU A 209 14.44 13.71 -14.51
N GLN A 210 15.29 13.78 -15.53
CA GLN A 210 15.02 14.58 -16.73
C GLN A 210 13.83 14.03 -17.52
N VAL A 211 13.73 12.71 -17.69
CA VAL A 211 12.59 12.07 -18.35
C VAL A 211 11.29 12.35 -17.60
N MET A 212 11.31 12.26 -16.26
CA MET A 212 10.19 12.60 -15.40
C MET A 212 9.70 14.05 -15.65
N LEU A 213 10.63 15.01 -15.65
CA LEU A 213 10.33 16.42 -15.92
C LEU A 213 9.78 16.66 -17.34
N GLN A 214 10.36 16.03 -18.36
CA GLN A 214 9.92 16.14 -19.75
C GLN A 214 8.49 15.62 -19.96
N ARG A 215 8.05 14.67 -19.13
CA ARG A 215 6.67 14.16 -19.14
C ARG A 215 5.70 14.98 -18.30
N GLY A 216 6.16 16.06 -17.67
CA GLY A 216 5.32 16.93 -16.83
C GLY A 216 5.08 16.40 -15.42
N GLU A 217 5.71 15.29 -15.03
CA GLU A 217 5.68 14.80 -13.65
C GLU A 217 6.57 15.68 -12.78
N LYS A 218 6.07 16.08 -11.60
CA LYS A 218 6.78 16.98 -10.69
C LYS A 218 7.57 16.18 -9.67
N PRO A 219 8.92 16.29 -9.64
CA PRO A 219 9.73 15.68 -8.60
C PRO A 219 9.28 16.15 -7.22
N ASP A 220 9.32 15.25 -6.24
CA ASP A 220 8.97 15.54 -4.85
C ASP A 220 10.17 15.40 -3.92
N VAL A 221 9.93 15.58 -2.62
CA VAL A 221 10.96 15.42 -1.59
C VAL A 221 11.61 14.03 -1.61
N VAL A 222 10.85 13.00 -2.01
CA VAL A 222 11.36 11.62 -2.10
C VAL A 222 12.26 11.48 -3.32
N THR A 223 11.92 12.08 -4.46
CA THR A 223 12.78 12.09 -5.67
C THR A 223 14.16 12.65 -5.37
N TYR A 224 14.21 13.87 -4.81
CA TYR A 224 15.48 14.54 -4.51
C TYR A 224 16.26 13.83 -3.41
N SER A 225 15.61 13.43 -2.32
CA SER A 225 16.29 12.74 -1.21
C SER A 225 16.93 11.43 -1.68
N THR A 226 16.23 10.68 -2.53
CA THR A 226 16.75 9.43 -3.11
C THR A 226 18.00 9.68 -3.98
N LEU A 227 17.96 10.67 -4.88
CA LEU A 227 19.09 11.00 -5.74
C LEU A 227 20.30 11.51 -4.94
N ILE A 228 20.06 12.42 -3.98
CA ILE A 228 21.10 12.95 -3.10
C ILE A 228 21.76 11.79 -2.34
N HIS A 229 20.97 10.87 -1.77
CA HIS A 229 21.49 9.69 -1.09
C HIS A 229 22.32 8.80 -2.02
N GLY A 230 21.83 8.53 -3.23
CA GLY A 230 22.55 7.73 -4.22
C GLY A 230 23.90 8.35 -4.61
N LEU A 231 23.91 9.65 -4.92
CA LEU A 231 25.13 10.38 -5.26
C LEU A 231 26.13 10.42 -4.11
N CYS A 232 25.67 10.64 -2.88
CA CYS A 232 26.50 10.54 -1.69
C CYS A 232 27.12 9.14 -1.53
N CYS A 233 26.34 8.07 -1.71
CA CYS A 233 26.85 6.70 -1.66
C CYS A 233 27.85 6.38 -2.78
N SER A 234 27.78 7.09 -3.91
CA SER A 234 28.74 7.00 -5.02
C SER A 234 29.87 8.03 -4.96
N ASN A 235 30.06 8.72 -3.82
CA ASN A 235 31.07 9.77 -3.62
C ASN A 235 30.98 10.97 -4.60
N GLN A 236 29.80 11.26 -5.15
CA GLN A 236 29.55 12.36 -6.09
C GLN A 236 28.97 13.60 -5.40
N TRP A 237 29.68 14.08 -4.37
CA TRP A 237 29.23 15.15 -3.45
C TRP A 237 28.84 16.45 -4.11
N LYS A 238 29.59 16.86 -5.13
CA LYS A 238 29.32 18.12 -5.83
C LYS A 238 27.93 18.07 -6.46
N LYS A 239 27.62 16.99 -7.19
CA LYS A 239 26.29 16.77 -7.77
C LYS A 239 25.19 16.67 -6.70
N ALA A 240 25.48 16.05 -5.56
CA ALA A 240 24.54 15.96 -4.45
C ALA A 240 24.20 17.35 -3.85
N ALA A 241 25.21 18.20 -3.66
CA ALA A 241 25.03 19.58 -3.20
C ALA A 241 24.30 20.46 -4.23
N ASP A 242 24.61 20.28 -5.52
CA ASP A 242 23.91 20.95 -6.62
C ASP A 242 22.41 20.57 -6.63
N LEU A 243 22.08 19.28 -6.47
CA LEU A 243 20.69 18.82 -6.34
C LEU A 243 19.98 19.35 -5.10
N PHE A 244 20.67 19.42 -3.96
CA PHE A 244 20.09 20.00 -2.74
C PHE A 244 19.72 21.48 -2.94
N THR A 245 20.55 22.22 -3.67
CA THR A 245 20.29 23.62 -4.00
C THR A 245 19.14 23.75 -5.01
N ASP A 246 19.11 22.91 -6.05
CA ASP A 246 18.03 22.86 -7.05
C ASP A 246 16.67 22.55 -6.38
N MET A 247 16.64 21.59 -5.46
CA MET A 247 15.45 21.25 -4.67
C MET A 247 14.86 22.48 -3.96
N ALA A 248 15.71 23.26 -3.27
CA ALA A 248 15.28 24.48 -2.59
C ALA A 248 14.79 25.56 -3.57
N SER A 249 15.48 25.73 -4.70
CA SER A 249 15.11 26.71 -5.74
C SER A 249 13.73 26.42 -6.37
N ARG A 250 13.31 25.15 -6.36
CA ARG A 250 12.00 24.70 -6.86
C ARG A 250 10.90 24.74 -5.80
N GLY A 251 11.19 25.27 -4.62
CA GLY A 251 10.25 25.39 -3.51
C GLY A 251 9.94 24.06 -2.82
N ILE A 252 10.77 23.03 -3.01
CA ILE A 252 10.61 21.74 -2.35
C ILE A 252 11.44 21.79 -1.07
N SER A 253 10.77 21.80 0.09
CA SER A 253 11.48 21.84 1.37
C SER A 253 12.14 20.50 1.69
N PRO A 254 13.46 20.48 2.00
CA PRO A 254 14.10 19.32 2.60
C PRO A 254 13.37 18.87 3.86
N ASN A 255 13.35 17.56 4.12
CA ASN A 255 12.77 16.99 5.33
C ASN A 255 13.86 16.35 6.21
N VAL A 256 13.47 15.83 7.37
CA VAL A 256 14.37 15.17 8.32
C VAL A 256 15.19 14.06 7.65
N HIS A 257 14.58 13.32 6.72
CA HIS A 257 15.28 12.27 5.98
C HIS A 257 16.39 12.84 5.08
N THR A 258 16.11 13.92 4.34
CA THR A 258 17.10 14.62 3.50
C THR A 258 18.31 15.08 4.31
N TYR A 259 18.09 15.69 5.48
CA TYR A 259 19.18 16.14 6.35
C TYR A 259 19.98 14.96 6.94
N ASN A 260 19.31 13.89 7.37
CA ASN A 260 19.98 12.70 7.87
C ASN A 260 20.89 12.05 6.82
N ILE A 261 20.47 12.05 5.56
CA ILE A 261 21.28 11.60 4.43
C ILE A 261 22.57 12.44 4.36
N LEU A 262 22.45 13.76 4.31
CA LEU A 262 23.60 14.66 4.17
C LEU A 262 24.57 14.58 5.35
N ILE A 263 24.05 14.57 6.59
CA ILE A 263 24.87 14.44 7.80
C ILE A 263 25.61 13.10 7.81
N GLY A 264 24.89 11.99 7.62
CA GLY A 264 25.48 10.66 7.63
C GLY A 264 26.53 10.47 6.54
N ALA A 265 26.30 11.11 5.40
CA ALA A 265 27.23 11.14 4.29
C ALA A 265 28.49 11.98 4.64
N SER A 266 28.34 13.21 5.13
CA SER A 266 29.47 14.08 5.53
C SER A 266 30.35 13.48 6.63
N CYS A 267 29.76 12.75 7.58
CA CYS A 267 30.50 12.03 8.62
C CYS A 267 31.41 10.93 8.05
N LYS A 268 31.00 10.22 6.99
CA LYS A 268 31.80 9.14 6.39
C LYS A 268 33.07 9.64 5.67
N GLU A 269 33.10 10.89 5.24
CA GLU A 269 34.26 11.50 4.58
C GLU A 269 35.13 12.35 5.51
N GLY A 270 34.76 12.51 6.78
CA GLY A 270 35.46 13.41 7.70
C GLY A 270 35.31 14.91 7.36
N LYS A 271 34.36 15.27 6.49
CA LYS A 271 34.04 16.66 6.14
C LYS A 271 33.05 17.25 7.14
N ILE A 272 33.49 17.38 8.39
CA ILE A 272 32.64 17.81 9.53
C ILE A 272 32.31 19.33 9.48
N ASN A 273 32.95 20.10 8.60
CA ASN A 273 32.85 21.57 8.59
C ASN A 273 31.72 22.15 7.71
N HIS A 274 30.85 21.32 7.13
CA HIS A 274 29.75 21.76 6.24
C HIS A 274 28.37 21.16 6.61
N ALA A 275 28.22 20.66 7.85
CA ALA A 275 26.96 20.12 8.36
C ALA A 275 26.06 21.22 8.96
#